data_AF-A0A914YTS2-F1
#
_entry.id   AF-A0A914YTS2-F1
#
_cell.length_a   1.000
_cell.length_b   1.000
_cell.length_c   1.000
_cell.angle_alpha   90.00
_cell.angle_beta   90.00
_cell.angle_gamma   90.00
#
_symmetry.space_group_name_H-M   'P 1'
#
loop_
_entity.id
_entity.type
_entity.pdbx_description
1 polymer ?
#
loop_
_entity_poly.entity_id
_entity_poly.type
_entity_poly.pdbx_seq_one_letter_code
_entity_poly.pdbx_strand_id
1 'polypeptide(L)'
;MFTRLHNIQSVVFEQIVEPIKRISMTKEEYVLLKAMIFCSSKSESISFEGRKILEIEFHRYSKILLNHLQAKYGNSQGAVRYSQILSVLEAMIYFTQKAKEFYFYVGTMIKNFPSHSPFELIKEFIN
;
A
#
# COMPACT_ATOMS: atom_id res chain seq x y z
N MET A 1 -4.35 20.53 -14.73
CA MET A 1 -4.27 20.42 -13.26
C MET A 1 -5.35 19.47 -12.73
N PHE A 2 -6.63 19.71 -13.04
CA PHE A 2 -7.77 18.87 -12.66
C PHE A 2 -7.70 17.39 -13.14
N THR A 3 -7.29 17.13 -14.39
CA THR A 3 -7.15 15.76 -14.94
C THR A 3 -6.15 14.90 -14.16
N ARG A 4 -5.11 15.51 -13.59
CA ARG A 4 -4.09 14.80 -12.81
C ARG A 4 -4.64 14.35 -11.45
N LEU A 5 -5.59 15.09 -10.88
CA LEU A 5 -6.22 14.71 -9.62
C LEU A 5 -7.21 13.58 -9.78
N HIS A 6 -8.06 13.69 -10.79
CA HIS A 6 -9.04 12.65 -11.09
C HIS A 6 -8.36 11.28 -11.28
N ASN A 7 -7.22 11.25 -11.98
CA ASN A 7 -6.43 10.03 -12.13
C ASN A 7 -5.85 9.51 -10.79
N ILE A 8 -5.38 10.39 -9.92
CA ILE A 8 -4.84 9.98 -8.60
C ILE A 8 -5.97 9.46 -7.70
N GLN A 9 -7.15 10.09 -7.74
CA GLN A 9 -8.32 9.69 -6.96
C GLN A 9 -8.83 8.30 -7.34
N SER A 10 -9.02 8.02 -8.63
CA SER A 10 -9.42 6.68 -9.09
C SER A 10 -8.40 5.61 -8.62
N VAL A 11 -7.11 5.91 -8.70
CA VAL A 11 -6.06 4.99 -8.22
C VAL A 11 -6.15 4.76 -6.70
N VAL A 12 -6.41 5.80 -5.90
CA VAL A 12 -6.45 5.72 -4.44
C VAL A 12 -7.72 5.03 -3.93
N PHE A 13 -8.88 5.33 -4.53
CA PHE A 13 -10.17 4.89 -3.98
C PHE A 13 -10.75 3.66 -4.68
N GLU A 14 -10.42 3.40 -5.95
CA GLU A 14 -11.05 2.33 -6.73
C GLU A 14 -10.09 1.16 -6.96
N GLN A 15 -8.82 1.45 -7.25
CA GLN A 15 -7.88 0.42 -7.73
C GLN A 15 -7.15 -0.34 -6.61
N ILE A 16 -7.18 0.15 -5.37
CA ILE A 16 -6.48 -0.48 -4.24
C ILE A 16 -7.08 -1.83 -3.80
N VAL A 17 -8.39 -1.98 -3.96
CA VAL A 17 -9.13 -3.14 -3.45
C VAL A 17 -9.01 -4.35 -4.38
N GLU A 18 -8.90 -4.10 -5.69
CA GLU A 18 -8.92 -5.15 -6.72
C GLU A 18 -7.76 -6.16 -6.59
N PRO A 19 -6.49 -5.74 -6.43
CA PRO A 19 -5.41 -6.69 -6.18
C PRO A 19 -5.67 -7.57 -4.97
N ILE A 20 -6.16 -7.03 -3.86
CA ILE A 20 -6.40 -7.77 -2.61
C ILE A 20 -7.55 -8.78 -2.78
N LYS A 21 -8.64 -8.40 -3.45
CA LYS A 21 -9.77 -9.30 -3.71
C LYS A 21 -9.36 -10.48 -4.60
N ARG A 22 -8.60 -10.21 -5.67
CA ARG A 22 -8.25 -11.22 -6.69
C ARG A 22 -7.45 -12.40 -6.13
N ILE A 23 -6.53 -12.16 -5.22
CA ILE A 23 -5.69 -13.24 -4.65
C ILE A 23 -6.43 -14.10 -3.63
N SER A 24 -7.51 -13.61 -3.00
CA SER A 24 -8.24 -14.35 -1.96
C SER A 24 -7.30 -14.94 -0.90
N MET A 25 -6.61 -14.05 -0.19
CA MET A 25 -5.66 -14.44 0.86
C MET A 25 -6.37 -15.11 2.04
N THR A 26 -5.73 -16.13 2.58
CA THR A 26 -6.07 -16.67 3.90
C THR A 26 -5.68 -15.66 4.99
N LYS A 27 -6.18 -15.87 6.22
CA LYS A 27 -5.91 -14.96 7.34
C LYS A 27 -4.40 -14.90 7.65
N GLU A 28 -3.73 -16.05 7.57
CA GLU A 28 -2.30 -16.21 7.81
C GLU A 28 -1.48 -15.41 6.78
N GLU A 29 -1.77 -15.59 5.50
CA GLU A 29 -1.12 -14.85 4.41
C GLU A 29 -1.34 -13.35 4.53
N TYR A 30 -2.55 -12.93 4.88
CA TYR A 30 -2.90 -11.52 5.04
C TYR A 30 -2.19 -10.85 6.24
N VAL A 31 -2.07 -11.55 7.37
CA VAL A 31 -1.33 -11.03 8.55
C VAL A 31 0.16 -10.91 8.24
N LEU A 32 0.75 -11.88 7.55
CA LEU A 32 2.16 -11.81 7.15
C LEU A 32 2.41 -10.68 6.15
N LEU A 33 1.52 -10.50 5.17
CA LEU A 33 1.56 -9.35 4.26
C LEU A 33 1.48 -8.03 5.02
N LYS A 34 0.55 -7.90 5.99
CA LYS A 34 0.45 -6.70 6.83
C LYS A 34 1.75 -6.41 7.57
N ALA A 35 2.34 -7.43 8.20
CA ALA A 35 3.61 -7.28 8.90
C ALA A 35 4.72 -6.77 7.95
N MET A 36 4.80 -7.33 6.74
CA MET A 36 5.72 -6.87 5.70
C MET A 36 5.43 -5.42 5.26
N ILE A 37 4.18 -5.02 5.11
CA ILE A 37 3.79 -3.63 4.79
C ILE A 37 4.28 -2.69 5.90
N PHE A 38 4.03 -3.01 7.18
CA PHE A 38 4.50 -2.19 8.30
C PHE A 38 6.02 -2.05 8.32
N CYS A 39 6.74 -3.15 8.10
CA CYS A 39 8.20 -3.16 8.05
C CYS A 39 8.77 -2.46 6.80
N SER A 40 7.98 -2.28 5.74
CA SER A 40 8.39 -1.54 4.54
C SER A 40 8.35 -0.01 4.70
N SER A 41 7.99 0.50 5.88
CA SER A 41 7.87 1.94 6.15
C SER A 41 9.19 2.69 5.91
N LYS A 42 9.13 3.65 4.99
CA LYS A 42 10.26 4.54 4.64
C LYS A 42 10.07 5.96 5.19
N SER A 43 9.58 6.10 6.42
CA SER A 43 9.44 7.42 7.04
C SER A 43 10.81 8.04 7.32
N GLU A 44 11.00 9.31 6.95
CA GLU A 44 12.21 10.09 7.23
C GLU A 44 12.46 10.27 8.73
N SER A 45 11.40 10.17 9.55
CA SER A 45 11.46 10.27 11.00
C SER A 45 12.06 9.04 11.71
N ILE A 46 12.29 7.95 10.99
CA ILE A 46 12.86 6.72 11.57
C ILE A 46 14.39 6.85 11.56
N SER A 47 15.06 6.50 12.66
CA SER A 47 16.52 6.49 12.72
C SER A 47 17.13 5.46 11.78
N PHE A 48 18.43 5.56 11.52
CA PHE A 48 19.13 4.56 10.71
C PHE A 48 19.06 3.16 11.33
N GLU A 49 19.21 3.07 12.65
CA GLU A 49 19.09 1.84 13.42
C GLU A 49 17.67 1.28 13.35
N GLY A 50 16.65 2.13 13.46
CA GLY A 50 15.25 1.74 13.30
C GLY A 50 14.95 1.17 11.93
N ARG A 51 15.50 1.77 10.86
CA ARG A 51 15.39 1.25 9.49
C ARG A 51 16.01 -0.14 9.36
N LYS A 52 17.17 -0.38 9.96
CA LYS A 52 17.81 -1.71 9.98
C LYS A 52 16.94 -2.76 10.69
N ILE A 53 16.33 -2.41 11.82
CA ILE A 53 15.42 -3.31 12.54
C ILE A 53 14.23 -3.67 11.66
N LEU A 54 13.60 -2.68 11.03
CA LEU A 54 12.47 -2.91 10.13
C LEU A 54 12.85 -3.79 8.93
N GLU A 55 14.03 -3.58 8.36
CA GLU A 55 14.54 -4.40 7.27
C GLU A 55 14.76 -5.86 7.70
N ILE A 56 15.35 -6.10 8.87
CA ILE A 56 15.53 -7.45 9.42
C ILE A 56 14.17 -8.15 9.60
N GLU A 57 13.21 -7.44 10.19
CA GLU A 57 11.86 -7.95 10.43
C GLU A 57 11.10 -8.22 9.12
N PHE A 58 11.25 -7.35 8.12
CA PHE A 58 10.70 -7.56 6.78
C PHE A 58 11.17 -8.90 6.19
N HIS A 59 12.49 -9.13 6.19
CA HIS A 59 13.07 -10.37 5.68
C HIS A 59 12.63 -11.59 6.49
N ARG A 60 12.46 -11.45 7.81
CA ARG A 60 11.94 -12.51 8.68
C ARG A 60 10.52 -12.91 8.28
N TYR A 61 9.60 -11.96 8.15
CA TYR A 61 8.22 -12.25 7.75
C TYR A 61 8.11 -12.76 6.32
N SER A 62 8.91 -12.23 5.39
CA SER A 62 9.03 -12.73 4.02
C SER A 62 9.43 -14.22 3.98
N LYS A 63 10.44 -14.61 4.77
CA LYS A 63 10.88 -16.01 4.89
C LYS A 63 9.80 -16.91 5.52
N ILE A 64 9.14 -16.45 6.57
CA ILE A 64 8.03 -17.19 7.21
C ILE A 64 6.91 -17.43 6.20
N LEU A 65 6.55 -16.40 5.41
CA LEU A 65 5.53 -16.51 4.38
C LEU A 65 5.91 -17.54 3.31
N LEU A 66 7.12 -17.46 2.75
CA LEU A 66 7.58 -18.43 1.75
C LEU A 66 7.52 -19.87 2.30
N ASN A 67 8.03 -20.09 3.51
CA ASN A 67 8.01 -21.40 4.15
C ASN A 67 6.57 -21.91 4.38
N HIS A 68 5.68 -21.05 4.87
CA HIS A 68 4.28 -21.39 5.08
C HIS A 68 3.60 -21.82 3.77
N LEU A 69 3.84 -21.07 2.70
CA LEU A 69 3.26 -21.33 1.38
C LEU A 69 3.83 -22.62 0.76
N GLN A 70 5.14 -22.85 0.87
CA GLN A 70 5.77 -24.07 0.36
C GLN A 70 5.34 -25.31 1.15
N ALA A 71 5.15 -25.19 2.47
CA ALA A 71 4.61 -26.28 3.28
C ALA A 71 3.15 -26.61 2.92
N LYS A 72 2.34 -25.59 2.60
CA LYS A 72 0.91 -25.75 2.33
C LYS A 72 0.58 -26.17 0.90
N TYR A 73 1.28 -25.61 -0.09
CA TYR A 73 0.98 -25.78 -1.51
C TYR A 73 2.09 -26.56 -2.27
N GLY A 74 3.20 -26.91 -1.59
CA GLY A 74 4.38 -27.50 -2.21
C GLY A 74 5.36 -26.45 -2.74
N ASN A 75 6.61 -26.85 -3.01
CA ASN A 75 7.70 -25.93 -3.34
C ASN A 75 7.40 -25.00 -4.52
N SER A 76 6.89 -25.57 -5.63
CA SER A 76 6.63 -24.82 -6.86
C SER A 76 5.40 -23.92 -6.74
N GLN A 77 4.24 -24.47 -6.39
CA GLN A 77 2.99 -23.69 -6.26
C GLN A 77 3.06 -22.68 -5.11
N GLY A 78 3.75 -23.02 -4.01
CA GLY A 78 4.01 -22.11 -2.91
C GLY A 78 4.84 -20.90 -3.35
N ALA A 79 5.86 -21.10 -4.20
CA ALA A 79 6.65 -20.01 -4.76
C ALA A 79 5.84 -19.11 -5.71
N VAL A 80 4.95 -19.70 -6.53
CA VAL A 80 4.02 -18.92 -7.38
C VAL A 80 3.09 -18.06 -6.52
N ARG A 81 2.47 -18.64 -5.49
CA ARG A 81 1.61 -17.88 -4.57
C ARG A 81 2.38 -16.82 -3.79
N TYR A 82 3.63 -17.09 -3.44
CA TYR A 82 4.52 -16.11 -2.82
C TYR A 82 4.73 -14.89 -3.73
N SER A 83 5.01 -15.11 -5.02
CA SER A 83 5.16 -14.01 -5.98
C SER A 83 3.87 -13.19 -6.12
N GLN A 84 2.70 -13.84 -6.13
CA GLN A 84 1.41 -13.16 -6.18
C GLN A 84 1.20 -12.23 -4.98
N ILE A 85 1.57 -12.68 -3.77
CA ILE A 85 1.48 -11.84 -2.55
C ILE A 85 2.46 -10.68 -2.62
N LEU A 86 3.69 -10.89 -3.12
CA LEU A 86 4.65 -9.81 -3.31
C LEU A 86 4.16 -8.76 -4.31
N SER A 87 3.48 -9.15 -5.38
CA SER A 87 2.87 -8.19 -6.30
C SER A 87 1.79 -7.33 -5.62
N VAL A 88 1.05 -7.88 -4.64
CA VAL A 88 0.11 -7.08 -3.83
C VAL A 88 0.86 -6.12 -2.90
N LEU A 89 1.97 -6.55 -2.28
CA LEU A 89 2.81 -5.66 -1.48
C LEU A 89 3.29 -4.45 -2.30
N GLU A 90 3.81 -4.68 -3.50
CA GLU A 90 4.27 -3.62 -4.41
C GLU A 90 3.13 -2.66 -4.78
N ALA A 91 1.96 -3.20 -5.12
CA ALA A 91 0.78 -2.40 -5.39
C ALA A 91 0.40 -1.53 -4.18
N MET A 92 0.41 -2.08 -2.95
CA MET A 92 0.11 -1.33 -1.73
C MET A 92 1.11 -0.21 -1.45
N ILE A 93 2.40 -0.45 -1.70
CA ILE A 93 3.45 0.59 -1.59
C ILE A 93 3.17 1.71 -2.61
N TYR A 94 2.85 1.34 -3.85
CA TYR A 94 2.49 2.30 -4.90
C TYR A 94 1.25 3.13 -4.53
N PHE A 95 0.16 2.49 -4.08
CA PHE A 95 -1.05 3.20 -3.68
C PHE A 95 -0.81 4.12 -2.48
N THR A 96 0.02 3.70 -1.53
CA THR A 96 0.41 4.56 -0.39
C THR A 96 1.12 5.82 -0.86
N GLN A 97 2.00 5.71 -1.87
CA GLN A 97 2.66 6.87 -2.47
C GLN A 97 1.65 7.78 -3.18
N LYS A 98 0.69 7.21 -3.92
CA LYS A 98 -0.37 7.98 -4.58
C LYS A 98 -1.34 8.65 -3.61
N ALA A 99 -1.66 8.01 -2.49
CA ALA A 99 -2.44 8.63 -1.43
C ALA A 99 -1.71 9.84 -0.81
N LYS A 100 -0.40 9.72 -0.56
CA LYS A 100 0.41 10.86 -0.08
C LYS A 100 0.41 12.03 -1.09
N GLU A 101 0.59 11.74 -2.38
CA GLU A 101 0.51 12.75 -3.44
C GLU A 101 -0.87 13.45 -3.45
N PHE A 102 -1.95 12.66 -3.33
CA PHE A 102 -3.31 13.19 -3.27
C PHE A 102 -3.52 14.12 -2.08
N TYR A 103 -3.21 13.66 -0.87
CA TYR A 103 -3.39 14.44 0.35
C TYR A 103 -2.53 15.69 0.37
N PHE A 104 -1.31 15.62 -0.17
CA PHE A 104 -0.47 16.80 -0.33
C PHE A 104 -1.14 17.84 -1.22
N TYR A 105 -1.68 17.43 -2.38
CA TYR A 105 -2.37 18.34 -3.29
C TYR A 105 -3.65 18.93 -2.67
N VAL A 106 -4.48 18.10 -2.03
CA VAL A 106 -5.69 18.60 -1.35
C VAL A 106 -5.30 19.62 -0.27
N GLY A 107 -4.25 19.34 0.49
CA GLY A 107 -3.72 20.25 1.50
C GLY A 107 -3.22 21.58 0.93
N THR A 108 -2.57 21.59 -0.24
CA THR A 108 -2.15 22.85 -0.89
C THR A 108 -3.33 23.63 -1.43
N MET A 109 -4.35 22.97 -1.98
CA MET A 109 -5.59 23.62 -2.44
C MET A 109 -6.32 24.31 -1.28
N ILE A 110 -6.52 23.62 -0.15
CA ILE A 110 -7.18 24.19 1.03
C ILE A 110 -6.45 25.44 1.53
N LYS A 111 -5.10 25.42 1.55
CA LYS A 111 -4.29 26.59 1.96
C LYS A 111 -4.43 27.77 1.00
N ASN A 112 -4.51 27.51 -0.30
CA ASN A 112 -4.56 28.55 -1.33
C ASN A 112 -5.98 29.08 -1.58
N PHE A 113 -7.02 28.33 -1.21
CA PHE A 113 -8.44 28.69 -1.37
C PHE A 113 -9.21 28.53 -0.04
N PRO A 114 -8.88 29.33 1.00
CA PRO A 114 -9.44 29.16 2.34
C PRO A 114 -10.96 29.45 2.44
N SER A 115 -11.53 30.10 1.43
CA SER A 115 -12.97 30.37 1.31
C SER A 115 -13.80 29.17 0.83
N HIS A 116 -13.17 28.11 0.31
CA HIS A 116 -13.86 26.87 -0.02
C HIS A 116 -13.71 25.86 1.12
N SER A 117 -14.85 25.41 1.64
CA SER A 117 -14.91 24.28 2.58
C SER A 117 -14.17 23.08 1.96
N PRO A 118 -13.38 22.31 2.75
CA PRO A 118 -12.75 21.08 2.26
C PRO A 118 -13.75 20.11 1.61
N PHE A 119 -15.02 20.12 2.04
CA PHE A 119 -16.09 19.32 1.45
C PHE A 119 -16.57 19.82 0.09
N GLU A 120 -16.51 21.14 -0.18
CA GLU A 120 -16.86 21.73 -1.48
C GLU A 120 -15.81 21.37 -2.52
N LEU A 121 -14.52 21.49 -2.16
CA LEU A 121 -13.41 21.06 -3.02
C LEU A 121 -13.52 19.57 -3.31
N ILE A 122 -13.74 18.72 -2.30
CA ILE A 122 -13.92 17.28 -2.49
C ILE A 122 -15.15 16.95 -3.37
N LYS A 123 -16.25 17.71 -3.26
CA LYS A 123 -17.44 17.53 -4.13
C LYS A 123 -17.18 17.89 -5.59
N GLU A 124 -16.38 18.93 -5.86
CA GLU A 124 -15.95 19.24 -7.24
C GLU A 124 -15.10 18.13 -7.87
N PHE A 125 -14.52 17.24 -7.05
CA PHE A 125 -13.74 16.09 -7.52
C PHE A 125 -14.53 14.77 -7.55
N ILE A 126 -15.77 14.73 -7.02
CA ILE A 126 -16.62 13.52 -7.00
C ILE A 126 -17.66 13.50 -8.13
N ASN A 127 -17.88 14.63 -8.82
CA ASN A 127 -18.70 14.74 -10.04
C ASN A 127 -17.83 14.77 -11.30
#